data_AF-A0A9D4HDP3-F1
#
_entry.id   AF-A0A9D4HDP3-F1
#
_cell.length_a   1.000
_cell.length_b   1.000
_cell.length_c   1.000
_cell.angle_alpha   90.00
_cell.angle_beta   90.00
_cell.angle_gamma   90.00
#
_symmetry.space_group_name_H-M   'P 1'
#
loop_
_entity.id
_entity.type
_entity.pdbx_description
1 polymer ?
#
loop_
_entity_poly.entity_id
_entity_poly.type
_entity_poly.pdbx_seq_one_letter_code
_entity_poly.pdbx_strand_id
1 'polypeptide(L)'
;MAKRSKTVNADASNGKSNVVKGASKAKHVPKGRASTEDGSKKHVTSTFYKIALVGIAIIIGFTHRNHIANMFERDRHFSHLSTLERELAFRTEMGLYYSYYKTMTESPTFIEGLNQVMYDNITEYPLTINTLKRFNLYPEVVLAIGYRLYEGINSAMNRPTKMCWRVNRGEGLSPVQSCEGLGEPSYFYVEHVFSLNGLMMSLFFLFGTYLSGSMYGGLLTVASFFFNHGEATRVQWTPPLRESFAYPFLVMQMFLVTYLLRSQRPSYRQCIPIAMATIAFMLPWQFAQFALLTEMLAMFATYMLGFISARKMKVFLLGLGSGFLVSYVLLFGNEMLLTSFFFSGLLTITCIVFIEPALETIRLRPIIWILQGILLIVGTIGLKFTVSKLLNIEDDAHIGDIFRSKFSDFNNFHTMLYTCAAEFDFMEEETPWRVLKTLLAPSVLLVTVVVVYQLLRSEYMAWKNSTSDEVTINHTDETSKPHAEIVYHLFQLAAFTAMAIIIMRLKLFLTPHLCLVTSLLASRQ
;
A
#
# COMPACT_ATOMS: atom_id res chain seq x y z
N MET A 1 59.23 30.00 -52.91
CA MET A 1 60.01 31.16 -52.39
C MET A 1 60.96 30.63 -51.33
N ALA A 2 62.25 30.85 -51.52
CA ALA A 2 63.36 30.19 -50.83
C ALA A 2 63.85 30.95 -49.58
N LYS A 3 64.70 30.25 -48.78
CA LYS A 3 65.61 30.71 -47.70
C LYS A 3 64.95 30.94 -46.32
N ARG A 4 65.57 30.63 -45.17
CA ARG A 4 66.95 30.29 -44.75
C ARG A 4 66.83 29.76 -43.29
N SER A 5 67.32 28.56 -42.94
CA SER A 5 68.59 28.30 -42.22
C SER A 5 68.97 29.29 -41.11
N LYS A 6 69.12 28.79 -39.87
CA LYS A 6 70.37 28.85 -39.11
C LYS A 6 70.42 27.81 -37.97
N THR A 7 71.36 26.89 -38.15
CA THR A 7 71.99 26.00 -37.16
C THR A 7 72.89 26.78 -36.21
N VAL A 8 72.99 26.34 -34.95
CA VAL A 8 74.25 26.30 -34.18
C VAL A 8 74.24 25.05 -33.29
N ASN A 9 75.27 24.24 -33.44
CA ASN A 9 75.65 23.06 -32.66
C ASN A 9 76.72 23.43 -31.62
N ALA A 10 77.00 22.45 -30.75
CA ALA A 10 78.14 22.29 -29.82
C ALA A 10 77.83 22.83 -28.41
N ASP A 11 78.03 22.09 -27.32
CA ASP A 11 79.18 21.25 -27.01
C ASP A 11 78.90 20.06 -26.07
N ALA A 12 79.81 19.09 -26.11
CA ALA A 12 79.82 17.85 -25.34
C ALA A 12 80.68 17.97 -24.08
N SER A 13 80.28 17.31 -22.98
CA SER A 13 81.24 16.70 -22.04
C SER A 13 80.60 15.67 -21.11
N ASN A 14 81.00 14.42 -21.33
CA ASN A 14 81.25 13.31 -20.40
C ASN A 14 80.78 13.40 -18.93
N GLY A 15 80.03 12.37 -18.52
CA GLY A 15 79.90 11.91 -17.13
C GLY A 15 79.36 10.48 -17.09
N LYS A 16 80.26 9.48 -17.09
CA LYS A 16 79.95 8.05 -16.93
C LYS A 16 79.47 7.76 -15.49
N SER A 17 78.39 6.98 -15.37
CA SER A 17 78.21 6.04 -14.24
C SER A 17 77.47 4.79 -14.71
N ASN A 18 77.77 3.68 -14.06
CA ASN A 18 77.76 2.32 -14.56
C ASN A 18 76.39 1.61 -14.50
N VAL A 19 76.09 0.90 -15.60
CA VAL A 19 75.73 -0.54 -15.68
C VAL A 19 74.99 -1.16 -14.49
N VAL A 20 73.74 -1.60 -14.73
CA VAL A 20 73.32 -3.02 -14.55
C VAL A 20 72.35 -3.40 -15.68
N LYS A 21 72.80 -4.29 -16.57
CA LYS A 21 71.95 -5.01 -17.54
C LYS A 21 71.38 -6.25 -16.87
N GLY A 22 70.06 -6.40 -16.84
CA GLY A 22 69.36 -7.63 -16.46
C GLY A 22 68.48 -8.10 -17.62
N ALA A 23 68.83 -9.26 -18.18
CA ALA A 23 68.26 -9.84 -19.39
C ALA A 23 66.77 -10.22 -19.26
N SER A 24 66.02 -9.92 -20.31
CA SER A 24 64.66 -10.40 -20.55
C SER A 24 64.64 -11.94 -20.69
N LYS A 25 63.93 -12.61 -19.79
CA LYS A 25 63.38 -13.96 -20.01
C LYS A 25 61.86 -13.85 -20.00
N ALA A 26 61.27 -13.89 -21.19
CA ALA A 26 59.83 -14.03 -21.37
C ALA A 26 59.34 -15.33 -20.72
N LYS A 27 58.56 -15.21 -19.64
CA LYS A 27 57.67 -16.28 -19.15
C LYS A 27 56.26 -15.97 -19.64
N HIS A 28 55.81 -16.76 -20.62
CA HIS A 28 54.43 -16.84 -21.02
C HIS A 28 53.61 -17.40 -19.84
N VAL A 29 52.78 -16.58 -19.22
CA VAL A 29 51.72 -17.02 -18.30
C VAL A 29 50.39 -16.84 -19.03
N PRO A 30 49.54 -17.88 -19.16
CA PRO A 30 48.33 -17.78 -19.96
C PRO A 30 47.29 -16.91 -19.25
N LYS A 31 46.70 -15.96 -19.99
CA LYS A 31 45.53 -15.17 -19.57
C LYS A 31 44.36 -16.13 -19.31
N GLY A 32 44.09 -16.39 -18.03
CA GLY A 32 42.96 -17.18 -17.57
C GLY A 32 41.63 -16.49 -17.84
N ARG A 33 40.74 -17.23 -18.51
CA ARG A 33 39.36 -16.97 -18.93
C ARG A 33 38.35 -16.84 -17.77
N ALA A 34 38.79 -16.43 -16.57
CA ALA A 34 38.04 -16.61 -15.32
C ALA A 34 37.10 -15.44 -14.94
N SER A 35 37.27 -14.24 -15.50
CA SER A 35 36.46 -13.06 -15.11
C SER A 35 35.09 -13.00 -15.79
N THR A 36 34.92 -13.59 -16.98
CA THR A 36 33.65 -13.62 -17.71
C THR A 36 32.72 -14.76 -17.26
N GLU A 37 33.26 -15.89 -16.81
CA GLU A 37 32.45 -16.99 -16.27
C GLU A 37 31.85 -16.69 -14.90
N ASP A 38 32.56 -15.97 -14.01
CA ASP A 38 32.06 -15.65 -12.66
C ASP A 38 30.95 -14.59 -12.70
N GLY A 39 31.03 -13.62 -13.62
CA GLY A 39 29.95 -12.67 -13.89
C GLY A 39 28.69 -13.31 -14.48
N SER A 40 28.87 -14.26 -15.41
CA SER A 40 27.76 -15.04 -15.98
C SER A 40 27.11 -15.94 -14.94
N LYS A 41 27.90 -16.66 -14.13
CA LYS A 41 27.39 -17.50 -13.03
C LYS A 41 26.64 -16.68 -11.98
N LYS A 42 27.17 -15.54 -11.52
CA LYS A 42 26.48 -14.63 -10.58
C LYS A 42 25.18 -14.05 -11.15
N HIS A 43 25.15 -13.70 -12.44
CA HIS A 43 23.94 -13.19 -13.09
C HIS A 43 22.88 -14.29 -13.26
N VAL A 44 23.29 -15.52 -13.62
CA VAL A 44 22.39 -16.68 -13.74
C VAL A 44 21.85 -17.08 -12.36
N THR A 45 22.68 -17.12 -11.31
CA THR A 45 22.22 -17.39 -9.93
C THR A 45 21.27 -16.30 -9.41
N SER A 46 21.52 -15.03 -9.73
CA SER A 46 20.61 -13.92 -9.37
C SER A 46 19.27 -13.99 -10.10
N THR A 47 19.27 -14.39 -11.38
CA THR A 47 18.05 -14.55 -12.18
C THR A 47 17.22 -15.73 -11.68
N PHE A 48 17.86 -16.88 -11.42
CA PHE A 48 17.21 -18.05 -10.85
C PHE A 48 16.58 -17.74 -9.48
N TYR A 49 17.29 -17.00 -8.62
CA TYR A 49 16.76 -16.57 -7.32
C TYR A 49 15.50 -15.70 -7.46
N LYS A 50 15.48 -14.73 -8.39
CA LYS A 50 14.30 -13.90 -8.66
C LYS A 50 13.12 -14.72 -9.19
N ILE A 51 13.37 -15.66 -10.10
CA ILE A 51 12.32 -16.55 -10.63
C ILE A 51 11.76 -17.43 -9.50
N ALA A 52 12.63 -17.99 -8.66
CA ALA A 52 12.22 -18.79 -7.51
C ALA A 52 11.35 -17.98 -6.53
N LEU A 53 11.72 -16.73 -6.24
CA LEU A 53 10.92 -15.83 -5.41
C LEU A 53 9.52 -15.58 -5.98
N VAL A 54 9.42 -15.30 -7.28
CA VAL A 54 8.13 -15.10 -7.95
C VAL A 54 7.31 -16.39 -7.93
N GLY A 55 7.94 -17.54 -8.18
CA GLY A 55 7.28 -18.85 -8.09
C GLY A 55 6.70 -19.13 -6.70
N ILE A 56 7.48 -18.88 -5.64
CA ILE A 56 7.02 -19.01 -4.25
C ILE A 56 5.87 -18.03 -3.96
N ALA A 57 5.97 -16.78 -4.41
CA ALA A 57 4.92 -15.79 -4.22
C ALA A 57 3.59 -16.24 -4.85
N ILE A 58 3.61 -16.80 -6.06
CA ILE A 58 2.43 -17.32 -6.75
C ILE A 58 1.83 -18.50 -5.99
N ILE A 59 2.66 -19.44 -5.52
CA ILE A 59 2.20 -20.59 -4.73
C ILE A 59 1.51 -20.10 -3.45
N ILE A 60 2.15 -19.19 -2.70
CA ILE A 60 1.59 -18.61 -1.47
C ILE A 60 0.24 -17.94 -1.73
N GLY A 61 0.14 -17.16 -2.81
CA GLY A 61 -1.12 -16.48 -3.17
C GLY A 61 -2.23 -17.46 -3.55
N PHE A 62 -1.90 -18.50 -4.30
CA PHE A 62 -2.85 -19.56 -4.65
C PHE A 62 -3.30 -20.35 -3.41
N THR A 63 -2.38 -20.70 -2.51
CA THR A 63 -2.70 -21.35 -1.24
C THR A 63 -3.58 -20.46 -0.36
N HIS A 64 -3.30 -19.16 -0.29
CA HIS A 64 -4.11 -18.21 0.49
C HIS A 64 -5.54 -18.07 -0.07
N ARG A 65 -5.68 -17.96 -1.40
CA ARG A 65 -7.00 -17.97 -2.06
C ARG A 65 -7.79 -19.22 -1.67
N ASN A 66 -7.20 -20.40 -1.82
CA ASN A 66 -7.86 -21.66 -1.49
C ASN A 66 -8.16 -21.79 0.00
N HIS A 67 -7.29 -21.27 0.87
CA HIS A 67 -7.51 -21.25 2.30
C HIS A 67 -8.76 -20.44 2.67
N ILE A 68 -8.87 -19.21 2.15
CA ILE A 68 -10.04 -18.35 2.38
C ILE A 68 -11.31 -19.01 1.81
N ALA A 69 -11.25 -19.52 0.58
CA ALA A 69 -12.40 -20.17 -0.05
C ALA A 69 -12.89 -21.38 0.76
N ASN A 70 -11.97 -22.21 1.26
CA ASN A 70 -12.30 -23.35 2.11
C ASN A 70 -12.86 -22.93 3.48
N MET A 71 -12.37 -21.83 4.06
CA MET A 71 -12.91 -21.30 5.32
C MET A 71 -14.32 -20.74 5.13
N PHE A 72 -14.55 -19.99 4.05
CA PHE A 72 -15.88 -19.49 3.70
C PHE A 72 -16.86 -20.64 3.45
N GLU A 73 -16.44 -21.68 2.71
CA GLU A 73 -17.28 -22.86 2.45
C GLU A 73 -17.60 -23.62 3.73
N ARG A 74 -16.63 -23.78 4.64
CA ARG A 74 -16.86 -24.44 5.95
C ARG A 74 -17.76 -23.65 6.89
N ASP A 75 -17.70 -22.32 6.83
CA ASP A 75 -18.54 -21.45 7.65
C ASP A 75 -19.99 -21.41 7.13
N ARG A 76 -20.14 -21.21 5.81
CA ARG A 76 -21.45 -20.91 5.20
C ARG A 76 -22.12 -22.08 4.49
N HIS A 77 -21.38 -23.15 4.21
CA HIS A 77 -21.85 -24.26 3.37
C HIS A 77 -22.45 -23.75 2.06
N PHE A 78 -21.75 -22.81 1.41
CA PHE A 78 -22.27 -22.00 0.31
C PHE A 78 -22.66 -22.86 -0.90
N SER A 79 -21.97 -23.99 -1.09
CA SER A 79 -22.32 -25.03 -2.08
C SER A 79 -23.69 -25.67 -1.85
N HIS A 80 -24.12 -25.82 -0.59
CA HIS A 80 -25.40 -26.45 -0.24
C HIS A 80 -26.59 -25.49 -0.29
N LEU A 81 -26.35 -24.19 -0.37
CA LEU A 81 -27.39 -23.17 -0.42
C LEU A 81 -27.99 -23.04 -1.83
N SER A 82 -29.29 -22.81 -1.88
CA SER A 82 -29.97 -22.36 -3.10
C SER A 82 -29.57 -20.94 -3.49
N THR A 83 -29.85 -20.52 -4.73
CA THR A 83 -29.56 -19.15 -5.18
C THR A 83 -30.17 -18.11 -4.25
N LEU A 84 -31.44 -18.26 -3.85
CA LEU A 84 -32.09 -17.31 -2.93
C LEU A 84 -31.42 -17.29 -1.55
N GLU A 85 -31.07 -18.45 -0.99
CA GLU A 85 -30.42 -18.53 0.32
C GLU A 85 -29.01 -17.91 0.30
N ARG A 86 -28.28 -18.04 -0.82
CA ARG A 86 -26.97 -17.38 -1.00
C ARG A 86 -27.10 -15.86 -1.01
N GLU A 87 -28.11 -15.34 -1.69
CA GLU A 87 -28.37 -13.90 -1.71
C GLU A 87 -28.72 -13.38 -0.31
N LEU A 88 -29.53 -14.13 0.44
CA LEU A 88 -29.87 -13.81 1.83
C LEU A 88 -28.69 -13.97 2.81
N ALA A 89 -27.66 -14.75 2.44
CA ALA A 89 -26.45 -14.86 3.23
C ALA A 89 -25.62 -13.57 3.20
N PHE A 90 -25.73 -12.77 2.12
CA PHE A 90 -25.16 -11.44 2.04
C PHE A 90 -26.01 -10.44 2.83
N ARG A 91 -25.61 -10.20 4.08
CA ARG A 91 -26.29 -9.25 4.98
C ARG A 91 -25.68 -7.86 4.89
N THR A 92 -26.45 -6.85 5.32
CA THR A 92 -26.01 -5.45 5.46
C THR A 92 -25.36 -4.90 4.18
N GLU A 93 -24.15 -4.37 4.28
CA GLU A 93 -23.40 -3.75 3.17
C GLU A 93 -23.14 -4.74 2.03
N MET A 94 -22.91 -6.02 2.36
CA MET A 94 -22.63 -7.07 1.35
C MET A 94 -23.80 -7.29 0.42
N GLY A 95 -25.02 -7.35 0.99
CA GLY A 95 -26.24 -7.53 0.22
C GLY A 95 -26.53 -6.31 -0.64
N LEU A 96 -26.29 -5.11 -0.11
CA LEU A 96 -26.43 -3.85 -0.85
C LEU A 96 -25.52 -3.84 -2.09
N TYR A 97 -24.21 -4.09 -1.94
CA TYR A 97 -23.28 -4.08 -3.07
C TYR A 97 -23.58 -5.20 -4.07
N TYR A 98 -23.90 -6.40 -3.59
CA TYR A 98 -24.29 -7.50 -4.46
C TYR A 98 -25.55 -7.20 -5.26
N SER A 99 -26.52 -6.48 -4.70
CA SER A 99 -27.74 -6.11 -5.42
C SER A 99 -27.47 -5.26 -6.66
N TYR A 100 -26.56 -4.27 -6.57
CA TYR A 100 -26.16 -3.47 -7.72
C TYR A 100 -25.39 -4.27 -8.77
N TYR A 101 -24.48 -5.15 -8.32
CA TYR A 101 -23.81 -6.10 -9.21
C TYR A 101 -24.84 -6.97 -9.96
N LYS A 102 -25.82 -7.52 -9.23
CA LYS A 102 -26.89 -8.36 -9.78
C LYS A 102 -27.69 -7.60 -10.83
N THR A 103 -28.15 -6.38 -10.55
CA THR A 103 -28.85 -5.52 -11.51
C THR A 103 -28.04 -5.35 -12.80
N MET A 104 -26.73 -5.09 -12.70
CA MET A 104 -25.84 -4.96 -13.85
C MET A 104 -25.61 -6.29 -14.59
N THR A 105 -25.68 -7.44 -13.95
CA THR A 105 -25.54 -8.74 -14.62
C THR A 105 -26.83 -9.26 -15.25
N GLU A 106 -27.99 -8.99 -14.64
CA GLU A 106 -29.29 -9.51 -15.08
C GLU A 106 -29.98 -8.62 -16.12
N SER A 107 -29.59 -7.35 -16.23
CA SER A 107 -30.15 -6.44 -17.23
C SER A 107 -29.99 -6.98 -18.67
N PRO A 108 -30.86 -6.61 -19.63
CA PRO A 108 -30.72 -7.05 -21.02
C PRO A 108 -29.39 -6.62 -21.65
N THR A 109 -28.94 -5.40 -21.34
CA THR A 109 -27.63 -4.88 -21.76
C THR A 109 -26.87 -4.32 -20.56
N PHE A 110 -25.54 -4.30 -20.68
CA PHE A 110 -24.68 -3.73 -19.64
C PHE A 110 -24.93 -2.22 -19.45
N ILE A 111 -25.12 -1.47 -20.54
CA ILE A 111 -25.37 -0.02 -20.48
C ILE A 111 -26.69 0.28 -19.78
N GLU A 112 -27.73 -0.53 -20.03
CA GLU A 112 -29.01 -0.38 -19.34
C GLU A 112 -28.86 -0.62 -17.83
N GLY A 113 -28.17 -1.70 -17.44
CA GLY A 113 -27.88 -1.96 -16.03
C GLY A 113 -27.04 -0.86 -15.38
N LEU A 114 -26.05 -0.31 -16.10
CA LEU A 114 -25.24 0.80 -15.63
C LEU A 114 -26.08 2.07 -15.43
N ASN A 115 -27.00 2.37 -16.36
CA ASN A 115 -27.92 3.52 -16.24
C ASN A 115 -28.84 3.37 -15.02
N GLN A 116 -29.39 2.17 -14.78
CA GLN A 116 -30.23 1.91 -13.60
C GLN A 116 -29.47 2.15 -12.29
N VAL A 117 -28.19 1.77 -12.24
CA VAL A 117 -27.33 1.98 -11.07
C VAL A 117 -26.90 3.46 -10.96
N MET A 118 -26.65 4.16 -12.07
CA MET A 118 -26.27 5.58 -12.08
C MET A 118 -27.42 6.54 -11.77
N TYR A 119 -28.67 6.15 -11.99
CA TYR A 119 -29.86 6.95 -11.73
C TYR A 119 -30.81 6.20 -10.79
N ASP A 120 -30.30 5.82 -9.62
CA ASP A 120 -31.04 5.06 -8.62
C ASP A 120 -31.98 5.99 -7.84
N ASN A 121 -33.29 5.71 -7.93
CA ASN A 121 -34.34 6.43 -7.22
C ASN A 121 -34.96 5.61 -6.07
N ILE A 122 -34.45 4.40 -5.82
CA ILE A 122 -35.05 3.47 -4.85
C ILE A 122 -34.35 3.60 -3.50
N THR A 123 -33.02 3.69 -3.51
CA THR A 123 -32.22 3.60 -2.28
C THR A 123 -32.34 4.82 -1.36
N GLU A 124 -32.34 6.03 -1.91
CA GLU A 124 -32.48 7.29 -1.16
C GLU A 124 -33.72 8.09 -1.63
N TYR A 125 -34.87 7.43 -1.83
CA TYR A 125 -36.12 8.10 -2.24
C TYR A 125 -36.52 9.22 -1.26
N PRO A 126 -36.91 10.43 -1.72
CA PRO A 126 -37.29 10.82 -3.10
C PRO A 126 -36.14 11.29 -3.99
N LEU A 127 -34.89 11.26 -3.53
CA LEU A 127 -33.74 11.71 -4.30
C LEU A 127 -33.32 10.64 -5.31
N THR A 128 -32.79 11.11 -6.45
CA THR A 128 -32.09 10.25 -7.40
C THR A 128 -30.59 10.39 -7.17
N ILE A 129 -29.93 9.26 -6.88
CA ILE A 129 -28.51 9.25 -6.56
C ILE A 129 -27.72 8.50 -7.62
N ASN A 130 -26.52 9.02 -7.89
CA ASN A 130 -25.51 8.26 -8.61
C ASN A 130 -24.76 7.38 -7.61
N THR A 131 -25.11 6.10 -7.61
CA THR A 131 -24.55 5.12 -6.67
C THR A 131 -23.05 4.88 -6.90
N LEU A 132 -22.51 5.12 -8.10
CA LEU A 132 -21.06 5.09 -8.36
C LEU A 132 -20.33 6.22 -7.63
N LYS A 133 -20.92 7.43 -7.61
CA LYS A 133 -20.40 8.58 -6.85
C LYS A 133 -20.56 8.35 -5.34
N ARG A 134 -21.73 7.84 -4.92
CA ARG A 134 -22.13 7.74 -3.51
C ARG A 134 -21.51 6.56 -2.76
N PHE A 135 -21.40 5.39 -3.39
CA PHE A 135 -21.01 4.14 -2.72
C PHE A 135 -19.76 3.47 -3.30
N ASN A 136 -19.04 4.13 -4.22
CA ASN A 136 -17.79 3.62 -4.80
C ASN A 136 -17.94 2.23 -5.47
N LEU A 137 -19.01 2.04 -6.28
CA LEU A 137 -19.39 0.77 -6.95
C LEU A 137 -18.49 0.34 -8.14
N TYR A 138 -17.28 0.88 -8.23
CA TYR A 138 -16.33 0.50 -9.29
C TYR A 138 -16.00 -1.00 -9.34
N PRO A 139 -15.78 -1.71 -8.21
CA PRO A 139 -15.55 -3.14 -8.22
C PRO A 139 -16.67 -3.94 -8.89
N GLU A 140 -17.92 -3.59 -8.60
CA GLU A 140 -19.10 -4.28 -9.13
C GLU A 140 -19.28 -4.02 -10.61
N VAL A 141 -18.99 -2.80 -11.09
CA VAL A 141 -18.98 -2.47 -12.52
C VAL A 141 -17.96 -3.34 -13.26
N VAL A 142 -16.72 -3.40 -12.76
CA VAL A 142 -15.64 -4.20 -13.37
C VAL A 142 -15.99 -5.69 -13.36
N LEU A 143 -16.54 -6.19 -12.25
CA LEU A 143 -16.94 -7.60 -12.14
C LEU A 143 -18.14 -7.92 -13.00
N ALA A 144 -19.12 -7.03 -13.16
CA ALA A 144 -20.27 -7.25 -14.03
C ALA A 144 -19.86 -7.32 -15.51
N ILE A 145 -18.93 -6.46 -15.94
CA ILE A 145 -18.31 -6.55 -17.27
C ILE A 145 -17.60 -7.90 -17.42
N GLY A 146 -16.77 -8.27 -16.44
CA GLY A 146 -16.04 -9.53 -16.43
C GLY A 146 -16.95 -10.76 -16.50
N TYR A 147 -18.05 -10.77 -15.74
CA TYR A 147 -19.03 -11.84 -15.71
C TYR A 147 -19.74 -11.99 -17.07
N ARG A 148 -20.24 -10.89 -17.64
CA ARG A 148 -20.90 -10.92 -18.95
C ARG A 148 -19.97 -11.37 -20.07
N LEU A 149 -18.70 -10.94 -20.03
CA LEU A 149 -17.67 -11.40 -20.97
C LEU A 149 -17.41 -12.89 -20.80
N TYR A 150 -17.25 -13.36 -19.57
CA TYR A 150 -17.03 -14.77 -19.25
C TYR A 150 -18.19 -15.63 -19.74
N GLU A 151 -19.43 -15.27 -19.41
CA GLU A 151 -20.62 -16.04 -19.80
C GLU A 151 -20.83 -15.98 -21.32
N GLY A 152 -20.61 -14.82 -21.95
CA GLY A 152 -20.72 -14.65 -23.39
C GLY A 152 -19.71 -15.48 -24.19
N ILE A 153 -18.44 -15.50 -23.76
CA ILE A 153 -17.39 -16.31 -24.40
C ILE A 153 -17.68 -17.80 -24.24
N ASN A 154 -18.05 -18.25 -23.03
CA ASN A 154 -18.31 -19.68 -22.79
C ASN A 154 -19.60 -20.16 -23.48
N SER A 155 -20.63 -19.31 -23.55
CA SER A 155 -21.83 -19.58 -24.33
C SER A 155 -21.51 -19.72 -25.81
N ALA A 156 -20.70 -18.82 -26.38
CA ALA A 156 -20.24 -18.92 -27.77
C ALA A 156 -19.40 -20.19 -28.04
N MET A 157 -18.68 -20.68 -27.02
CA MET A 157 -17.88 -21.90 -27.08
C MET A 157 -18.64 -23.18 -26.68
N ASN A 158 -19.94 -23.10 -26.36
CA ASN A 158 -20.76 -24.20 -25.84
C ASN A 158 -20.13 -24.93 -24.62
N ARG A 159 -19.42 -24.20 -23.76
CA ARG A 159 -18.83 -24.75 -22.52
C ARG A 159 -19.76 -24.49 -21.34
N PRO A 160 -20.12 -25.51 -20.54
CA PRO A 160 -20.93 -25.30 -19.34
C PRO A 160 -20.15 -24.48 -18.30
N THR A 161 -20.75 -23.40 -17.81
CA THR A 161 -20.15 -22.46 -16.84
C THR A 161 -20.55 -22.74 -15.40
N LYS A 162 -21.61 -23.54 -15.20
CA LYS A 162 -22.11 -23.97 -13.89
C LYS A 162 -22.62 -25.40 -13.92
N MET A 163 -22.50 -26.08 -12.78
CA MET A 163 -23.03 -27.41 -12.54
C MET A 163 -24.11 -27.33 -11.47
N CYS A 164 -25.28 -27.90 -11.73
CA CYS A 164 -26.40 -27.85 -10.79
C CYS A 164 -26.68 -29.22 -10.19
N TRP A 165 -26.83 -29.24 -8.87
CA TRP A 165 -27.12 -30.41 -8.05
C TRP A 165 -28.46 -30.22 -7.35
N ARG A 166 -29.12 -31.32 -6.99
CA ARG A 166 -30.26 -31.31 -6.06
C ARG A 166 -29.76 -31.70 -4.69
N VAL A 167 -29.86 -30.79 -3.73
CA VAL A 167 -29.41 -30.99 -2.35
C VAL A 167 -30.61 -31.35 -1.49
N ASN A 168 -30.55 -32.52 -0.84
CA ASN A 168 -31.54 -32.93 0.16
C ASN A 168 -31.22 -32.24 1.49
N ARG A 169 -32.20 -31.53 2.08
CA ARG A 169 -32.01 -30.74 3.31
C ARG A 169 -32.41 -31.47 4.60
N GLY A 170 -32.68 -32.77 4.53
CA GLY A 170 -33.14 -33.58 5.67
C GLY A 170 -34.66 -33.85 5.67
N GLU A 171 -35.16 -34.50 6.73
CA GLU A 171 -36.55 -34.92 6.84
C GLU A 171 -37.52 -33.72 6.89
N GLY A 172 -38.58 -33.77 6.09
CA GLY A 172 -39.65 -32.77 6.07
C GLY A 172 -39.38 -31.49 5.26
N LEU A 173 -38.20 -31.34 4.65
CA LEU A 173 -37.85 -30.19 3.80
C LEU A 173 -37.74 -30.60 2.33
N SER A 174 -38.33 -29.81 1.43
CA SER A 174 -38.21 -30.03 -0.01
C SER A 174 -36.74 -29.91 -0.47
N PRO A 175 -36.26 -30.80 -1.36
CA PRO A 175 -34.93 -30.66 -1.93
C PRO A 175 -34.84 -29.37 -2.74
N VAL A 176 -33.67 -28.74 -2.74
CA VAL A 176 -33.45 -27.48 -3.45
C VAL A 176 -32.37 -27.65 -4.51
N GLN A 177 -32.52 -26.93 -5.62
CA GLN A 177 -31.51 -26.88 -6.66
C GLN A 177 -30.43 -25.89 -6.26
N SER A 178 -29.19 -26.37 -6.25
CA SER A 178 -27.98 -25.56 -6.02
C SER A 178 -27.11 -25.63 -7.27
N CYS A 179 -26.72 -24.47 -7.81
CA CYS A 179 -25.81 -24.40 -8.95
C CYS A 179 -24.46 -23.81 -8.51
N GLU A 180 -23.37 -24.48 -8.86
CA GLU A 180 -22.01 -24.09 -8.49
C GLU A 180 -21.18 -23.80 -9.75
N GLY A 181 -20.24 -22.87 -9.62
CA GLY A 181 -19.31 -22.50 -10.69
C GLY A 181 -19.35 -21.01 -11.01
N LEU A 182 -18.39 -20.58 -11.84
CA LEU A 182 -18.21 -19.17 -12.20
C LEU A 182 -19.35 -18.62 -13.08
N GLY A 183 -20.20 -19.48 -13.65
CA GLY A 183 -21.43 -19.07 -14.32
C GLY A 183 -22.54 -18.64 -13.38
N GLU A 184 -22.41 -18.87 -12.06
CA GLU A 184 -23.35 -18.34 -11.07
C GLU A 184 -22.85 -16.98 -10.55
N PRO A 185 -23.67 -15.90 -10.61
CA PRO A 185 -23.21 -14.54 -10.29
C PRO A 185 -22.60 -14.42 -8.88
N SER A 186 -23.20 -15.08 -7.88
CA SER A 186 -22.73 -15.05 -6.50
C SER A 186 -21.35 -15.68 -6.32
N TYR A 187 -21.08 -16.80 -7.03
CA TYR A 187 -19.76 -17.45 -7.03
C TYR A 187 -18.73 -16.61 -7.76
N PHE A 188 -19.08 -16.09 -8.94
CA PHE A 188 -18.18 -15.22 -9.68
C PHE A 188 -17.74 -14.04 -8.81
N TYR A 189 -18.68 -13.41 -8.12
CA TYR A 189 -18.41 -12.25 -7.29
C TYR A 189 -17.45 -12.56 -6.13
N VAL A 190 -17.73 -13.60 -5.34
CA VAL A 190 -16.93 -13.98 -4.18
C VAL A 190 -15.55 -14.55 -4.56
N GLU A 191 -15.47 -15.37 -5.61
CA GLU A 191 -14.20 -15.95 -6.08
C GLU A 191 -13.19 -14.89 -6.56
N HIS A 192 -13.66 -13.78 -7.14
CA HIS A 192 -12.78 -12.69 -7.53
C HIS A 192 -12.23 -11.93 -6.32
N VAL A 193 -13.02 -11.76 -5.26
CA VAL A 193 -12.54 -11.21 -3.98
C VAL A 193 -11.45 -12.10 -3.40
N PHE A 194 -11.66 -13.42 -3.39
CA PHE A 194 -10.67 -14.38 -2.89
C PHE A 194 -9.39 -14.38 -3.73
N SER A 195 -9.53 -14.27 -5.05
CA SER A 195 -8.40 -14.16 -5.96
C SER A 195 -7.57 -12.91 -5.69
N LEU A 196 -8.23 -11.77 -5.49
CA LEU A 196 -7.55 -10.51 -5.19
C LEU A 196 -6.83 -10.56 -3.83
N ASN A 197 -7.42 -11.21 -2.82
CA ASN A 197 -6.77 -11.44 -1.53
C ASN A 197 -5.65 -12.50 -1.60
N GLY A 198 -5.71 -13.44 -2.56
CA GLY A 198 -4.58 -14.28 -2.92
C GLY A 198 -3.40 -13.46 -3.44
N LEU A 199 -3.64 -12.54 -4.38
CA LEU A 199 -2.62 -11.62 -4.91
C LEU A 199 -2.02 -10.73 -3.81
N MET A 200 -2.85 -10.27 -2.87
CA MET A 200 -2.38 -9.54 -1.69
C MET A 200 -1.33 -10.35 -0.91
N MET A 201 -1.55 -11.65 -0.69
CA MET A 201 -0.60 -12.47 0.07
C MET A 201 0.72 -12.70 -0.69
N SER A 202 0.64 -12.88 -2.02
CA SER A 202 1.83 -12.90 -2.88
C SER A 202 2.64 -11.61 -2.73
N LEU A 203 1.94 -10.47 -2.70
CA LEU A 203 2.55 -9.18 -2.51
C LEU A 203 3.16 -9.00 -1.11
N PHE A 204 2.49 -9.46 -0.04
CA PHE A 204 3.05 -9.46 1.31
C PHE A 204 4.36 -10.24 1.41
N PHE A 205 4.42 -11.42 0.77
CA PHE A 205 5.65 -12.20 0.71
C PHE A 205 6.79 -11.44 0.02
N LEU A 206 6.50 -10.83 -1.14
CA LEU A 206 7.48 -10.03 -1.88
C LEU A 206 7.89 -8.78 -1.10
N PHE A 207 6.94 -8.14 -0.42
CA PHE A 207 7.18 -6.96 0.40
C PHE A 207 8.06 -7.31 1.60
N GLY A 208 7.73 -8.32 2.40
CA GLY A 208 8.56 -8.76 3.53
C GLY A 208 9.96 -9.23 3.08
N THR A 209 10.05 -9.89 1.94
CA THR A 209 11.35 -10.28 1.35
C THR A 209 12.16 -9.06 0.94
N TYR A 210 11.51 -8.08 0.31
CA TYR A 210 12.15 -6.83 -0.08
C TYR A 210 12.64 -6.10 1.17
N LEU A 211 11.75 -5.82 2.14
CA LEU A 211 12.04 -5.05 3.34
C LEU A 211 13.19 -5.64 4.17
N SER A 212 13.22 -6.96 4.41
CA SER A 212 14.30 -7.64 5.15
C SER A 212 15.56 -7.94 4.33
N GLY A 213 15.49 -7.89 2.99
CA GLY A 213 16.57 -8.35 2.11
C GLY A 213 16.80 -9.87 2.17
N SER A 214 15.84 -10.63 2.68
CA SER A 214 15.93 -12.08 2.90
C SER A 214 14.60 -12.78 2.61
N MET A 215 14.66 -13.93 1.94
CA MET A 215 13.46 -14.75 1.68
C MET A 215 12.76 -15.18 2.98
N TYR A 216 13.55 -15.39 4.04
CA TYR A 216 13.02 -15.76 5.35
C TYR A 216 12.14 -14.67 5.96
N GLY A 217 12.41 -13.38 5.69
CA GLY A 217 11.55 -12.30 6.17
C GLY A 217 10.19 -12.28 5.48
N GLY A 218 10.14 -12.64 4.19
CA GLY A 218 8.87 -12.86 3.47
C GLY A 218 8.09 -14.04 4.03
N LEU A 219 8.74 -15.18 4.27
CA LEU A 219 8.10 -16.36 4.87
C LEU A 219 7.58 -16.06 6.29
N LEU A 220 8.35 -15.34 7.09
CA LEU A 220 7.95 -14.95 8.45
C LEU A 220 6.73 -14.02 8.42
N THR A 221 6.68 -13.07 7.48
CA THR A 221 5.50 -12.19 7.30
C THR A 221 4.24 -13.00 7.02
N VAL A 222 4.34 -13.95 6.07
CA VAL A 222 3.22 -14.80 5.67
C VAL A 222 2.80 -15.72 6.82
N ALA A 223 3.74 -16.35 7.50
CA ALA A 223 3.45 -17.19 8.66
C ALA A 223 2.75 -16.40 9.77
N SER A 224 3.29 -15.23 10.14
CA SER A 224 2.68 -14.32 11.11
C SER A 224 1.25 -13.92 10.73
N PHE A 225 0.99 -13.68 9.44
CA PHE A 225 -0.35 -13.39 8.95
C PHE A 225 -1.29 -14.58 9.12
N PHE A 226 -0.89 -15.80 8.73
CA PHE A 226 -1.74 -17.00 8.87
C PHE A 226 -2.03 -17.32 10.34
N PHE A 227 -1.07 -17.16 11.25
CA PHE A 227 -1.30 -17.35 12.68
C PHE A 227 -2.26 -16.32 13.29
N ASN A 228 -2.33 -15.12 12.70
CA ASN A 228 -3.20 -14.03 13.15
C ASN A 228 -4.35 -13.76 12.17
N HIS A 229 -4.74 -14.74 11.34
CA HIS A 229 -5.65 -14.52 10.20
C HIS A 229 -6.96 -13.85 10.63
N GLY A 230 -7.56 -14.27 11.75
CA GLY A 230 -8.82 -13.71 12.26
C GLY A 230 -8.75 -12.26 12.73
N GLU A 231 -7.55 -11.76 13.07
CA GLU A 231 -7.32 -10.35 13.44
C GLU A 231 -6.77 -9.53 12.26
N ALA A 232 -6.21 -10.20 11.24
CA ALA A 232 -5.58 -9.60 10.08
C ALA A 232 -6.56 -9.39 8.92
N THR A 233 -7.59 -10.22 8.80
CA THR A 233 -8.59 -10.12 7.75
C THR A 233 -9.92 -10.70 8.18
N ARG A 234 -11.00 -10.21 7.56
CA ARG A 234 -12.36 -10.75 7.73
C ARG A 234 -12.99 -11.22 6.43
N VAL A 235 -12.20 -11.28 5.35
CA VAL A 235 -12.66 -11.62 3.99
C VAL A 235 -13.36 -12.98 3.94
N GLN A 236 -12.96 -13.92 4.79
CA GLN A 236 -13.59 -15.24 4.88
C GLN A 236 -15.02 -15.23 5.42
N TRP A 237 -15.44 -14.20 6.16
CA TRP A 237 -16.81 -14.09 6.69
C TRP A 237 -17.63 -13.10 5.89
N THR A 238 -16.99 -12.02 5.44
CA THR A 238 -17.63 -10.93 4.74
C THR A 238 -16.83 -10.55 3.49
N PRO A 239 -16.85 -11.38 2.43
CA PRO A 239 -16.00 -11.16 1.26
C PRO A 239 -16.28 -9.84 0.53
N PRO A 240 -17.52 -9.51 0.12
CA PRO A 240 -17.81 -8.37 -0.74
C PRO A 240 -17.97 -7.07 0.06
N LEU A 241 -16.94 -6.71 0.81
CA LEU A 241 -16.81 -5.42 1.46
C LEU A 241 -15.82 -4.55 0.71
N ARG A 242 -15.97 -3.23 0.82
CA ARG A 242 -15.13 -2.27 0.09
C ARG A 242 -13.66 -2.39 0.44
N GLU A 243 -13.35 -2.55 1.72
CA GLU A 243 -11.98 -2.74 2.18
C GLU A 243 -11.36 -4.05 1.66
N SER A 244 -12.16 -5.10 1.42
CA SER A 244 -11.68 -6.36 0.84
C SER A 244 -11.16 -6.18 -0.58
N PHE A 245 -11.72 -5.22 -1.33
CA PHE A 245 -11.26 -4.83 -2.66
C PHE A 245 -10.10 -3.83 -2.61
N ALA A 246 -10.14 -2.86 -1.69
CA ALA A 246 -9.18 -1.77 -1.65
C ALA A 246 -7.85 -2.17 -1.00
N TYR A 247 -7.89 -2.93 0.10
CA TYR A 247 -6.72 -3.21 0.93
C TYR A 247 -5.50 -3.79 0.19
N PRO A 248 -5.65 -4.71 -0.79
CA PRO A 248 -4.54 -5.19 -1.60
C PRO A 248 -3.77 -4.07 -2.33
N PHE A 249 -4.48 -3.02 -2.77
CA PHE A 249 -3.89 -1.87 -3.43
C PHE A 249 -3.19 -0.92 -2.44
N LEU A 250 -3.65 -0.83 -1.19
CA LEU A 250 -2.90 -0.13 -0.13
C LEU A 250 -1.54 -0.80 0.12
N VAL A 251 -1.52 -2.13 0.21
CA VAL A 251 -0.25 -2.87 0.38
C VAL A 251 0.68 -2.64 -0.81
N MET A 252 0.13 -2.59 -2.03
CA MET A 252 0.91 -2.31 -3.25
C MET A 252 1.46 -0.90 -3.23
N GLN A 253 0.65 0.06 -2.82
CA GLN A 253 1.04 1.44 -2.69
C GLN A 253 2.19 1.55 -1.66
N MET A 254 2.08 0.94 -0.46
CA MET A 254 3.12 1.01 0.58
C MET A 254 4.42 0.35 0.13
N PHE A 255 4.31 -0.73 -0.66
CA PHE A 255 5.45 -1.40 -1.28
C PHE A 255 6.16 -0.48 -2.29
N LEU A 256 5.41 0.23 -3.13
CA LEU A 256 5.96 1.19 -4.09
C LEU A 256 6.61 2.40 -3.41
N VAL A 257 6.05 2.88 -2.30
CA VAL A 257 6.67 3.93 -1.48
C VAL A 257 7.96 3.45 -0.85
N THR A 258 7.98 2.23 -0.30
CA THR A 258 9.21 1.59 0.20
C THR A 258 10.28 1.49 -0.90
N TYR A 259 9.87 1.15 -2.12
CA TYR A 259 10.76 1.10 -3.29
C TYR A 259 11.32 2.48 -3.67
N LEU A 260 10.49 3.54 -3.61
CA LEU A 260 10.93 4.92 -3.82
C LEU A 260 11.94 5.36 -2.75
N LEU A 261 11.71 5.01 -1.48
CA LEU A 261 12.59 5.35 -0.37
C LEU A 261 13.99 4.73 -0.52
N ARG A 262 14.05 3.48 -1.00
CA ARG A 262 15.31 2.78 -1.27
C ARG A 262 16.02 3.17 -2.56
N SER A 263 15.30 3.81 -3.48
CA SER A 263 15.89 4.25 -4.75
C SER A 263 16.95 5.32 -4.52
N GLN A 264 18.17 5.10 -5.02
CA GLN A 264 19.26 6.09 -4.91
C GLN A 264 19.01 7.33 -5.77
N ARG A 265 18.39 7.16 -6.95
CA ARG A 265 18.04 8.25 -7.87
C ARG A 265 16.55 8.20 -8.16
N PRO A 266 15.72 9.01 -7.47
CA PRO A 266 14.29 9.02 -7.73
C PRO A 266 14.04 9.61 -9.12
N SER A 267 13.20 8.92 -9.90
CA SER A 267 12.76 9.39 -11.21
C SER A 267 11.30 9.83 -11.10
N TYR A 268 10.92 10.91 -11.79
CA TYR A 268 9.52 11.29 -11.90
C TYR A 268 8.66 10.17 -12.50
N ARG A 269 9.23 9.23 -13.27
CA ARG A 269 8.49 8.05 -13.76
C ARG A 269 7.93 7.17 -12.63
N GLN A 270 8.52 7.22 -11.44
CA GLN A 270 8.04 6.49 -10.27
C GLN A 270 6.72 7.08 -9.71
N CYS A 271 6.31 8.27 -10.13
CA CYS A 271 4.99 8.81 -9.76
C CYS A 271 3.84 8.02 -10.41
N ILE A 272 4.04 7.47 -11.61
CA ILE A 272 3.00 6.75 -12.37
C ILE A 272 2.51 5.51 -11.60
N PRO A 273 3.38 4.55 -11.18
CA PRO A 273 2.90 3.38 -10.45
C PRO A 273 2.27 3.76 -9.10
N ILE A 274 2.78 4.80 -8.41
CA ILE A 274 2.17 5.31 -7.18
C ILE A 274 0.76 5.83 -7.46
N ALA A 275 0.59 6.68 -8.48
CA ALA A 275 -0.70 7.22 -8.88
C ALA A 275 -1.69 6.12 -9.26
N MET A 276 -1.26 5.12 -10.03
CA MET A 276 -2.09 3.98 -10.41
C MET A 276 -2.55 3.16 -9.19
N ALA A 277 -1.65 2.89 -8.23
CA ALA A 277 -1.99 2.20 -7.00
C ALA A 277 -2.94 3.03 -6.13
N THR A 278 -2.74 4.35 -6.05
CA THR A 278 -3.63 5.28 -5.36
C THR A 278 -5.03 5.32 -5.98
N ILE A 279 -5.15 5.32 -7.31
CA ILE A 279 -6.43 5.23 -8.01
C ILE A 279 -7.12 3.91 -7.69
N ALA A 280 -6.40 2.79 -7.82
CA ALA A 280 -6.94 1.46 -7.52
C ALA A 280 -7.36 1.31 -6.05
N PHE A 281 -6.76 2.07 -5.14
CA PHE A 281 -7.14 2.09 -3.72
C PHE A 281 -8.37 2.96 -3.42
N MET A 282 -8.48 4.14 -4.05
CA MET A 282 -9.58 5.08 -3.77
C MET A 282 -10.88 4.73 -4.49
N LEU A 283 -10.83 4.21 -5.72
CA LEU A 283 -12.06 3.90 -6.48
C LEU A 283 -12.96 2.89 -5.77
N PRO A 284 -12.45 1.81 -5.13
CA PRO A 284 -13.29 0.85 -4.43
C PRO A 284 -13.78 1.31 -3.05
N TRP A 285 -13.12 2.30 -2.42
CA TRP A 285 -13.37 2.57 -1.00
C TRP A 285 -13.37 4.05 -0.64
N GLN A 286 -14.51 4.53 -0.17
CA GLN A 286 -14.74 5.92 0.24
C GLN A 286 -13.80 6.41 1.35
N PHE A 287 -13.44 5.53 2.28
CA PHE A 287 -12.60 5.88 3.43
C PHE A 287 -11.10 5.75 3.17
N ALA A 288 -10.69 5.40 1.95
CA ALA A 288 -9.29 5.27 1.55
C ALA A 288 -8.47 6.53 1.87
N GLN A 289 -9.09 7.71 1.80
CA GLN A 289 -8.46 9.00 2.13
C GLN A 289 -7.85 9.04 3.53
N PHE A 290 -8.41 8.34 4.52
CA PHE A 290 -7.88 8.33 5.88
C PHE A 290 -6.59 7.52 5.98
N ALA A 291 -6.52 6.36 5.32
CA ALA A 291 -5.30 5.55 5.27
C ALA A 291 -4.19 6.23 4.46
N LEU A 292 -4.53 6.92 3.36
CA LEU A 292 -3.57 7.71 2.59
C LEU A 292 -3.08 8.94 3.36
N LEU A 293 -3.93 9.53 4.21
CA LEU A 293 -3.52 10.62 5.10
C LEU A 293 -2.48 10.14 6.12
N THR A 294 -2.68 8.99 6.77
CA THR A 294 -1.68 8.49 7.74
C THR A 294 -0.34 8.21 7.08
N GLU A 295 -0.37 7.65 5.88
CA GLU A 295 0.84 7.43 5.09
C GLU A 295 1.54 8.72 4.68
N MET A 296 0.77 9.70 4.21
CA MET A 296 1.31 11.01 3.85
C MET A 296 1.96 11.69 5.06
N LEU A 297 1.34 11.59 6.24
CA LEU A 297 1.90 12.09 7.50
C LEU A 297 3.16 11.32 7.92
N ALA A 298 3.19 9.99 7.77
CA ALA A 298 4.38 9.18 8.07
C ALA A 298 5.56 9.50 7.14
N MET A 299 5.30 9.69 5.84
CA MET A 299 6.29 10.16 4.87
C MET A 299 6.78 11.57 5.21
N PHE A 300 5.88 12.48 5.56
CA PHE A 300 6.24 13.83 5.96
C PHE A 300 7.06 13.87 7.26
N ALA A 301 6.71 13.06 8.27
CA ALA A 301 7.49 12.95 9.50
C ALA A 301 8.92 12.44 9.23
N THR A 302 9.05 11.44 8.34
CA THR A 302 10.35 10.91 7.91
C THR A 302 11.17 11.95 7.13
N TYR A 303 10.50 12.81 6.37
CA TYR A 303 11.10 13.96 5.69
C TYR A 303 11.53 15.07 6.67
N MET A 304 10.70 15.43 7.65
CA MET A 304 11.06 16.44 8.66
C MET A 304 12.33 16.03 9.41
N LEU A 305 12.48 14.76 9.78
CA LEU A 305 13.69 14.25 10.43
C LEU A 305 14.94 14.23 9.53
N GLY A 306 14.81 14.61 8.25
CA GLY A 306 15.92 14.69 7.30
C GLY A 306 16.40 13.33 6.78
N PHE A 307 15.60 12.27 6.92
CA PHE A 307 15.93 10.96 6.34
C PHE A 307 15.66 10.92 4.84
N ILE A 308 14.66 11.66 4.36
CA ILE A 308 14.22 11.70 2.97
C ILE A 308 14.65 13.02 2.33
N SER A 309 15.09 12.97 1.06
CA SER A 309 15.39 14.18 0.29
C SER A 309 14.13 14.82 -0.29
N ALA A 310 14.12 16.15 -0.45
CA ALA A 310 13.01 16.90 -1.04
C ALA A 310 12.57 16.35 -2.41
N ARG A 311 13.50 15.80 -3.22
CA ARG A 311 13.17 15.18 -4.50
C ARG A 311 12.28 13.93 -4.34
N LYS A 312 12.59 13.04 -3.39
CA LYS A 312 11.77 11.86 -3.11
C LYS A 312 10.38 12.26 -2.62
N MET A 313 10.31 13.27 -1.74
CA MET A 313 9.04 13.80 -1.24
C MET A 313 8.19 14.40 -2.37
N LYS A 314 8.79 15.18 -3.28
CA LYS A 314 8.10 15.73 -4.46
C LYS A 314 7.56 14.65 -5.40
N VAL A 315 8.33 13.59 -5.68
CA VAL A 315 7.87 12.46 -6.51
C VAL A 315 6.69 11.74 -5.86
N PHE A 316 6.75 11.51 -4.55
CA PHE A 316 5.67 10.92 -3.77
C PHE A 316 4.39 11.77 -3.80
N LEU A 317 4.50 13.06 -3.49
CA LEU A 317 3.36 14.00 -3.49
C LEU A 317 2.75 14.15 -4.89
N LEU A 318 3.57 14.18 -5.94
CA LEU A 318 3.07 14.22 -7.33
C LEU A 318 2.29 12.94 -7.68
N GLY A 319 2.77 11.77 -7.23
CA GLY A 319 2.07 10.50 -7.39
C GLY A 319 0.71 10.50 -6.67
N LEU A 320 0.68 10.89 -5.39
CA LEU A 320 -0.55 10.99 -4.62
C LEU A 320 -1.53 12.01 -5.22
N GLY A 321 -1.04 13.20 -5.58
CA GLY A 321 -1.89 14.27 -6.11
C GLY A 321 -2.45 13.97 -7.50
N SER A 322 -1.66 13.35 -8.39
CA SER A 322 -2.17 12.90 -9.69
C SER A 322 -3.18 11.75 -9.54
N GLY A 323 -2.91 10.78 -8.66
CA GLY A 323 -3.85 9.70 -8.34
C GLY A 323 -5.17 10.24 -7.74
N PHE A 324 -5.08 11.22 -6.85
CA PHE A 324 -6.23 11.93 -6.29
C PHE A 324 -7.06 12.62 -7.36
N LEU A 325 -6.43 13.43 -8.21
CA LEU A 325 -7.13 14.18 -9.25
C LEU A 325 -7.86 13.24 -10.22
N VAL A 326 -7.21 12.18 -10.67
CA VAL A 326 -7.84 11.18 -11.56
C VAL A 326 -9.02 10.50 -10.85
N SER A 327 -8.85 10.11 -9.59
CA SER A 327 -9.95 9.46 -8.84
C SER A 327 -11.12 10.40 -8.60
N TYR A 328 -10.87 11.69 -8.35
CA TYR A 328 -11.90 12.71 -8.21
C TYR A 328 -12.74 12.84 -9.50
N VAL A 329 -12.07 12.87 -10.66
CA VAL A 329 -12.75 12.89 -11.97
C VAL A 329 -13.56 11.62 -12.21
N LEU A 330 -12.97 10.45 -11.92
CA LEU A 330 -13.66 9.16 -12.09
C LEU A 330 -14.87 9.05 -11.16
N LEU A 331 -14.76 9.47 -9.90
CA LEU A 331 -15.86 9.48 -8.93
C LEU A 331 -16.86 10.64 -9.14
N PHE A 332 -17.00 11.14 -10.37
CA PHE A 332 -17.96 12.16 -10.78
C PHE A 332 -17.93 13.42 -9.92
N GLY A 333 -16.73 13.86 -9.54
CA GLY A 333 -16.54 15.04 -8.72
C GLY A 333 -17.10 14.88 -7.30
N ASN A 334 -16.92 13.70 -6.68
CA ASN A 334 -17.34 13.46 -5.30
C ASN A 334 -16.78 14.54 -4.37
N GLU A 335 -17.69 15.31 -3.78
CA GLU A 335 -17.35 16.48 -2.99
C GLU A 335 -16.68 16.12 -1.65
N MET A 336 -16.99 14.95 -1.08
CA MET A 336 -16.37 14.47 0.16
C MET A 336 -14.85 14.30 0.03
N LEU A 337 -14.35 14.04 -1.20
CA LEU A 337 -12.91 13.94 -1.44
C LEU A 337 -12.21 15.31 -1.35
N LEU A 338 -12.86 16.38 -1.81
CA LEU A 338 -12.30 17.73 -1.78
C LEU A 338 -12.34 18.35 -0.38
N THR A 339 -13.37 18.08 0.41
CA THR A 339 -13.48 18.59 1.78
C THR A 339 -12.62 17.81 2.78
N SER A 340 -12.01 16.70 2.33
CA SER A 340 -11.21 15.83 3.18
C SER A 340 -9.97 16.48 3.77
N PHE A 341 -9.59 16.02 4.96
CA PHE A 341 -8.29 16.34 5.56
C PHE A 341 -7.12 15.87 4.70
N PHE A 342 -7.31 14.81 3.90
CA PHE A 342 -6.30 14.30 2.99
C PHE A 342 -5.94 15.33 1.91
N PHE A 343 -6.93 15.87 1.19
CA PHE A 343 -6.70 16.88 0.17
C PHE A 343 -6.07 18.16 0.74
N SER A 344 -6.61 18.63 1.87
CA SER A 344 -6.09 19.81 2.55
C SER A 344 -4.64 19.60 3.04
N GLY A 345 -4.35 18.43 3.58
CA GLY A 345 -3.00 18.05 4.03
C GLY A 345 -2.04 17.91 2.86
N LEU A 346 -2.49 17.35 1.74
CA LEU A 346 -1.68 17.18 0.52
C LEU A 346 -1.21 18.54 -0.01
N LEU A 347 -2.13 19.49 -0.17
CA LEU A 347 -1.79 20.84 -0.62
C LEU A 347 -0.86 21.54 0.38
N THR A 348 -1.15 21.43 1.68
CA THR A 348 -0.32 22.05 2.73
C THR A 348 1.11 21.50 2.72
N ILE A 349 1.29 20.17 2.67
CA ILE A 349 2.61 19.55 2.63
C ILE A 349 3.34 19.91 1.34
N THR A 350 2.65 19.93 0.20
CA THR A 350 3.23 20.39 -1.06
C THR A 350 3.75 21.83 -0.93
N CYS A 351 2.97 22.75 -0.35
CA CYS A 351 3.41 24.12 -0.08
C CYS A 351 4.63 24.17 0.85
N ILE A 352 4.65 23.39 1.94
CA ILE A 352 5.79 23.34 2.87
C ILE A 352 7.07 22.88 2.15
N VAL A 353 6.99 21.83 1.34
CA VAL A 353 8.13 21.31 0.56
C VAL A 353 8.62 22.30 -0.50
N PHE A 354 7.75 23.16 -1.03
CA PHE A 354 8.15 24.24 -1.94
C PHE A 354 8.82 25.41 -1.21
N ILE A 355 8.41 25.71 0.02
CA ILE A 355 8.95 26.80 0.84
C ILE A 355 10.24 26.38 1.57
N GLU A 356 10.51 25.09 1.70
CA GLU A 356 11.70 24.54 2.40
C GLU A 356 13.02 25.26 2.07
N PRO A 357 13.38 25.56 0.80
CA PRO A 357 14.65 26.24 0.50
C PRO A 357 14.78 27.62 1.19
N ALA A 358 13.68 28.29 1.49
CA ALA A 358 13.67 29.53 2.25
C ALA A 358 13.80 29.28 3.77
N LEU A 359 13.20 28.20 4.28
CA LEU A 359 13.25 27.78 5.69
C LEU A 359 14.65 27.29 6.10
N GLU A 360 15.42 26.70 5.18
CA GLU A 360 16.79 26.25 5.41
C GLU A 360 17.78 27.40 5.72
N THR A 361 17.37 28.66 5.56
CA THR A 361 18.14 29.83 6.02
C THR A 361 18.30 29.85 7.55
N ILE A 362 17.43 29.15 8.29
CA ILE A 362 17.44 29.09 9.76
C ILE A 362 18.49 28.07 10.24
N ARG A 363 19.44 28.51 11.06
CA ARG A 363 20.56 27.66 11.52
C ARG A 363 20.16 26.53 12.49
N LEU A 364 19.02 26.65 13.18
CA LEU A 364 18.56 25.72 14.21
C LEU A 364 17.53 24.71 13.66
N ARG A 365 17.96 23.46 13.43
CA ARG A 365 17.11 22.39 12.89
C ARG A 365 15.84 22.09 13.72
N PRO A 366 15.86 22.07 15.07
CA PRO A 366 14.65 21.81 15.85
C PRO A 366 13.55 22.86 15.65
N ILE A 367 13.94 24.12 15.40
CA ILE A 367 12.98 25.20 15.13
C ILE A 367 12.28 24.97 13.80
N ILE A 368 13.00 24.47 12.79
CA ILE A 368 12.41 24.12 11.49
C ILE A 368 11.36 23.02 11.65
N TRP A 369 11.64 21.97 12.44
CA TRP A 369 10.67 20.89 12.68
C TRP A 369 9.40 21.38 13.37
N ILE A 370 9.54 22.20 14.41
CA ILE A 370 8.40 22.78 15.13
C ILE A 370 7.59 23.67 14.17
N LEU A 371 8.26 24.53 13.41
CA LEU A 371 7.62 25.43 12.46
C LEU A 371 6.88 24.66 11.36
N GLN A 372 7.51 23.63 10.76
CA GLN A 372 6.88 22.77 9.76
C GLN A 372 5.68 22.01 10.33
N GLY A 373 5.76 21.53 11.58
CA GLY A 373 4.63 20.90 12.27
C GLY A 373 3.46 21.86 12.52
N ILE A 374 3.75 23.08 12.98
CA ILE A 374 2.73 24.13 13.18
C ILE A 374 2.10 24.50 11.84
N LEU A 375 2.90 24.73 10.79
CA LEU A 375 2.43 25.03 9.44
C LEU A 375 1.55 23.91 8.88
N LEU A 376 1.89 22.65 9.14
CA LEU A 376 1.08 21.52 8.73
C LEU A 376 -0.31 21.55 9.38
N ILE A 377 -0.36 21.70 10.71
CA ILE A 377 -1.62 21.67 11.47
C ILE A 377 -2.48 22.89 11.09
N VAL A 378 -1.92 24.10 11.17
CA VAL A 378 -2.64 25.34 10.88
C VAL A 378 -3.05 25.40 9.41
N GLY A 379 -2.16 25.01 8.49
CA GLY A 379 -2.43 25.00 7.05
C GLY A 379 -3.51 23.99 6.69
N THR A 380 -3.44 22.76 7.22
CA THR A 380 -4.43 21.72 6.92
C THR A 380 -5.82 22.09 7.45
N ILE A 381 -5.89 22.58 8.70
CA ILE A 381 -7.16 22.99 9.32
C ILE A 381 -7.72 24.23 8.61
N GLY A 382 -6.89 25.25 8.39
CA GLY A 382 -7.30 26.49 7.72
C GLY A 382 -7.78 26.26 6.29
N LEU A 383 -7.05 25.43 5.53
CA LEU A 383 -7.43 25.08 4.17
C LEU A 383 -8.71 24.24 4.14
N LYS A 384 -8.87 23.27 5.03
CA LYS A 384 -10.11 22.50 5.15
C LYS A 384 -11.30 23.43 5.36
N PHE A 385 -11.25 24.30 6.37
CA PHE A 385 -12.36 25.24 6.64
C PHE A 385 -12.64 26.16 5.45
N THR A 386 -11.59 26.60 4.75
CA THR A 386 -11.73 27.44 3.56
C THR A 386 -12.44 26.69 2.43
N VAL A 387 -12.03 25.45 2.14
CA VAL A 387 -12.62 24.62 1.08
C VAL A 387 -14.05 24.23 1.43
N SER A 388 -14.32 23.78 2.65
CA SER A 388 -15.67 23.45 3.11
C SER A 388 -16.62 24.65 3.02
N LYS A 389 -16.16 25.85 3.40
CA LYS A 389 -16.96 27.07 3.29
C LYS A 389 -17.18 27.50 1.84
N LEU A 390 -16.20 27.32 0.97
CA LEU A 390 -16.31 27.67 -0.46
C LEU A 390 -17.31 26.77 -1.19
N LEU A 391 -17.33 25.48 -0.84
CA LEU A 391 -18.21 24.50 -1.45
C LEU A 391 -19.59 24.42 -0.77
N ASN A 392 -19.74 25.03 0.42
CA ASN A 392 -20.96 25.03 1.23
C ASN A 392 -21.44 23.62 1.62
N ILE A 393 -20.51 22.78 2.07
CA ILE A 393 -20.74 21.36 2.38
C ILE A 393 -20.39 21.10 3.85
N GLU A 394 -21.36 20.56 4.60
CA GLU A 394 -21.22 20.22 6.03
C GLU A 394 -21.00 18.72 6.29
N ASP A 395 -20.79 17.91 5.25
CA ASP A 395 -20.79 16.43 5.32
C ASP A 395 -19.78 15.82 6.32
N ASP A 396 -18.65 16.49 6.61
CA ASP A 396 -17.61 15.99 7.52
C ASP A 396 -17.89 16.28 9.00
N ALA A 397 -18.99 16.99 9.34
CA ALA A 397 -19.36 17.29 10.72
C ALA A 397 -19.57 16.00 11.54
N HIS A 398 -20.12 14.96 10.91
CA HIS A 398 -20.41 13.68 11.57
C HIS A 398 -19.16 12.98 12.13
N ILE A 399 -18.02 13.01 11.42
CA ILE A 399 -16.79 12.35 11.88
C ILE A 399 -16.19 13.13 13.06
N GLY A 400 -16.16 14.46 12.98
CA GLY A 400 -15.72 15.31 14.08
C GLY A 400 -16.59 15.12 15.34
N ASP A 401 -17.90 15.01 15.15
CA ASP A 401 -18.87 14.76 16.22
C ASP A 401 -18.68 13.38 16.86
N ILE A 402 -18.35 12.33 16.07
CA ILE A 402 -18.01 11.00 16.61
C ILE A 402 -16.77 11.07 17.49
N PHE A 403 -15.69 11.73 17.04
CA PHE A 403 -14.50 11.91 17.88
C PHE A 403 -14.81 12.74 19.13
N ARG A 404 -15.61 13.80 19.00
CA ARG A 404 -16.04 14.63 20.13
C ARG A 404 -16.85 13.81 21.13
N SER A 405 -17.78 12.98 20.67
CA SER A 405 -18.60 12.11 21.52
C SER A 405 -17.78 11.00 22.20
N LYS A 406 -16.70 10.53 21.57
CA LYS A 406 -15.79 9.55 22.19
C LYS A 406 -14.92 10.13 23.30
N PHE A 407 -14.52 11.40 23.20
CA PHE A 407 -13.58 12.04 24.14
C PHE A 407 -14.24 13.09 25.05
N SER A 408 -15.55 13.33 24.92
CA SER A 408 -16.30 14.28 25.75
C SER A 408 -17.76 13.84 25.88
N ASP A 409 -18.52 14.46 26.79
CA ASP A 409 -19.95 14.15 27.04
C ASP A 409 -20.91 14.62 25.92
N PHE A 410 -20.41 14.89 24.72
CA PHE A 410 -21.24 15.32 23.59
C PHE A 410 -22.00 14.13 22.99
N ASN A 411 -23.33 14.23 22.93
CA ASN A 411 -24.18 13.19 22.35
C ASN A 411 -25.21 13.83 21.40
N ASN A 412 -25.23 13.37 20.14
CA ASN A 412 -26.31 13.64 19.19
C ASN A 412 -26.85 12.31 18.64
N PHE A 413 -27.94 12.34 17.87
CA PHE A 413 -28.58 11.12 17.37
C PHE A 413 -27.60 10.23 16.56
N HIS A 414 -26.78 10.86 15.70
CA HIS A 414 -25.79 10.14 14.88
C HIS A 414 -24.68 9.55 15.74
N THR A 415 -24.10 10.30 16.68
CA THR A 415 -23.03 9.79 17.53
C THR A 415 -23.50 8.65 18.40
N MET A 416 -24.72 8.74 18.96
CA MET A 416 -25.33 7.65 19.72
C MET A 416 -25.51 6.39 18.87
N LEU A 417 -25.98 6.53 17.62
CA LEU A 417 -26.11 5.40 16.69
C LEU A 417 -24.75 4.73 16.42
N TYR A 418 -23.69 5.52 16.21
CA TYR A 418 -22.35 5.00 15.95
C TYR A 418 -21.71 4.38 17.20
N THR A 419 -21.87 4.97 18.39
CA THR A 419 -21.31 4.43 19.64
C THR A 419 -22.00 3.14 20.11
N CYS A 420 -23.22 2.86 19.64
CA CYS A 420 -23.89 1.58 19.92
C CYS A 420 -23.35 0.41 19.10
N ALA A 421 -22.65 0.68 17.99
CA ALA A 421 -22.09 -0.35 17.12
C ALA A 421 -20.67 -0.71 17.57
N ALA A 422 -20.45 -1.98 17.89
CA ALA A 422 -19.15 -2.48 18.38
C ALA A 422 -17.98 -2.20 17.41
N GLU A 423 -18.27 -2.03 16.12
CA GLU A 423 -17.28 -1.72 15.09
C GLU A 423 -16.61 -0.36 15.25
N PHE A 424 -17.34 0.62 15.80
CA PHE A 424 -16.85 1.98 16.02
C PHE A 424 -16.37 2.21 17.44
N ASP A 425 -16.42 1.20 18.32
CA ASP A 425 -15.93 1.31 19.68
C ASP A 425 -14.39 1.33 19.73
N PHE A 426 -13.83 1.60 20.90
CA PHE A 426 -12.40 1.43 21.15
C PHE A 426 -11.97 -0.02 20.95
N MET A 427 -10.67 -0.25 20.80
CA MET A 427 -10.13 -1.60 20.63
C MET A 427 -10.52 -2.51 21.81
N GLU A 428 -11.12 -3.66 21.49
CA GLU A 428 -11.46 -4.70 22.45
C GLU A 428 -10.20 -5.20 23.20
N GLU A 429 -10.28 -5.32 24.53
CA GLU A 429 -9.16 -5.75 25.39
C GLU A 429 -8.60 -7.14 25.02
N GLU A 430 -9.42 -8.00 24.42
CA GLU A 430 -8.97 -9.30 23.95
C GLU A 430 -8.01 -9.22 22.76
N THR A 431 -8.10 -8.18 21.94
CA THR A 431 -7.32 -8.06 20.70
C THR A 431 -5.80 -7.97 20.99
N PRO A 432 -5.31 -7.08 21.88
CA PRO A 432 -3.90 -7.08 22.29
C PRO A 432 -3.45 -8.41 22.90
N TRP A 433 -4.31 -9.07 23.68
CA TRP A 433 -3.99 -10.35 24.32
C TRP A 433 -3.81 -11.49 23.30
N ARG A 434 -4.63 -11.53 22.25
CA ARG A 434 -4.49 -12.50 21.14
C ARG A 434 -3.19 -12.29 20.38
N VAL A 435 -2.85 -11.03 20.06
CA VAL A 435 -1.60 -10.67 19.38
C VAL A 435 -0.36 -10.91 20.26
N LEU A 436 -0.51 -10.84 21.59
CA LEU A 436 0.53 -11.23 22.55
C LEU A 436 0.74 -12.75 22.57
N LYS A 437 -0.34 -13.54 22.59
CA LYS A 437 -0.29 -15.01 22.59
C LYS A 437 0.37 -15.59 21.34
N THR A 438 0.16 -14.97 20.18
CA THR A 438 0.80 -15.38 18.92
C THR A 438 2.25 -14.92 18.79
N LEU A 439 2.81 -14.29 19.84
CA LEU A 439 4.16 -13.70 19.87
C LEU A 439 4.39 -12.60 18.82
N LEU A 440 3.33 -12.10 18.18
CA LEU A 440 3.40 -11.04 17.17
C LEU A 440 3.75 -9.69 17.80
N ALA A 441 3.08 -9.30 18.90
CA ALA A 441 3.41 -8.05 19.59
C ALA A 441 4.84 -8.06 20.19
N PRO A 442 5.28 -9.12 20.90
CA PRO A 442 6.64 -9.20 21.44
C PRO A 442 7.73 -9.16 20.36
N SER A 443 7.52 -9.84 19.23
CA SER A 443 8.48 -9.83 18.12
C SER A 443 8.62 -8.45 17.49
N VAL A 444 7.52 -7.75 17.24
CA VAL A 444 7.55 -6.39 16.72
C VAL A 444 8.13 -5.40 17.72
N LEU A 445 7.83 -5.55 19.02
CA LEU A 445 8.41 -4.71 20.06
C LEU A 445 9.94 -4.85 20.10
N LEU A 446 10.44 -6.09 20.05
CA LEU A 446 11.87 -6.37 19.99
C LEU A 446 12.52 -5.72 18.77
N VAL A 447 11.93 -5.89 17.57
CA VAL A 447 12.41 -5.24 16.33
C VAL A 447 12.44 -3.73 16.50
N THR A 448 11.36 -3.14 17.00
CA THR A 448 11.22 -1.69 17.16
C THR A 448 12.28 -1.14 18.11
N VAL A 449 12.51 -1.79 19.25
CA VAL A 449 13.55 -1.38 20.21
C VAL A 449 14.94 -1.47 19.59
N VAL A 450 15.26 -2.57 18.90
CA VAL A 450 16.58 -2.76 18.25
C VAL A 450 16.80 -1.72 17.15
N VAL A 451 15.81 -1.48 16.29
CA VAL A 451 15.87 -0.49 15.21
C VAL A 451 16.03 0.91 15.77
N VAL A 452 15.22 1.30 16.77
CA VAL A 452 15.33 2.63 17.40
C VAL A 452 16.71 2.81 18.04
N TYR A 453 17.23 1.79 18.72
CA TYR A 453 18.58 1.83 19.27
C TYR A 453 19.65 2.01 18.18
N GLN A 454 19.56 1.29 17.07
CA GLN A 454 20.49 1.43 15.95
C GLN A 454 20.43 2.81 15.30
N LEU A 455 19.23 3.37 15.12
CA LEU A 455 19.02 4.71 14.58
C LEU A 455 19.57 5.80 15.52
N LEU A 456 19.31 5.69 16.83
CA LEU A 456 19.85 6.64 17.80
C LEU A 456 21.38 6.56 17.87
N ARG A 457 21.94 5.35 17.81
CA ARG A 457 23.39 5.14 17.78
C ARG A 457 24.02 5.73 16.51
N SER A 458 23.40 5.56 15.34
CA SER A 458 23.93 6.10 14.09
C SER A 458 23.91 7.63 14.07
N GLU A 459 22.83 8.25 14.54
CA GLU A 459 22.73 9.71 14.68
C GLU A 459 23.73 10.24 15.71
N TYR A 460 23.90 9.57 16.85
CA TYR A 460 24.88 9.96 17.87
C TYR A 460 26.32 9.89 17.34
N MET A 461 26.67 8.83 16.60
CA MET A 461 27.99 8.72 15.97
C MET A 461 28.21 9.76 14.88
N ALA A 462 27.18 10.06 14.07
CA ALA A 462 27.25 11.13 13.07
C ALA A 462 27.46 12.50 13.73
N TRP A 463 26.78 12.77 14.84
CA TRP A 463 26.96 13.98 15.62
C TRP A 463 28.36 14.07 16.23
N LYS A 464 28.86 13.00 16.85
CA LYS A 464 30.19 12.93 17.45
C LYS A 464 31.32 13.11 16.43
N ASN A 465 31.18 12.53 15.25
CA ASN A 465 32.16 12.69 14.17
C ASN A 465 32.11 14.12 13.58
N SER A 466 30.92 14.74 13.50
CA SER A 466 30.78 16.14 13.06
C SER A 466 31.45 17.14 14.00
N THR A 467 31.65 16.80 15.27
CA THR A 467 32.43 17.61 16.22
C THR A 467 33.94 17.41 16.13
N SER A 468 34.43 16.41 15.38
CA SER A 468 35.86 16.04 15.33
C SER A 468 36.58 16.43 14.04
N ASP A 469 35.86 16.67 12.94
CA ASP A 469 36.43 17.02 11.63
C ASP A 469 35.89 18.39 11.15
N GLU A 470 36.75 19.42 11.14
CA GLU A 470 36.58 20.59 10.24
C GLU A 470 36.81 20.12 8.79
N VAL A 471 35.79 19.55 8.16
CA VAL A 471 35.84 19.17 6.75
C VAL A 471 34.69 19.81 6.01
N THR A 472 35.07 20.80 5.19
CA THR A 472 34.46 21.25 3.93
C THR A 472 33.07 20.69 3.64
N ILE A 473 32.05 21.51 3.93
CA ILE A 473 30.67 21.29 3.50
C ILE A 473 30.62 21.42 1.97
N ASN A 474 30.88 20.33 1.26
CA ASN A 474 30.40 20.19 -0.10
C ASN A 474 28.89 19.95 -0.03
N HIS A 475 28.11 21.00 -0.27
CA HIS A 475 26.65 21.04 -0.34
C HIS A 475 26.04 20.18 -1.50
N THR A 476 26.68 19.09 -1.91
CA THR A 476 26.29 18.36 -3.14
C THR A 476 25.66 16.98 -2.93
N ASP A 477 25.46 16.53 -1.70
CA ASP A 477 24.88 15.21 -1.50
C ASP A 477 23.38 15.28 -1.21
N GLU A 478 22.59 15.27 -2.29
CA GLU A 478 21.17 14.87 -2.34
C GLU A 478 20.95 13.40 -1.89
N THR A 479 21.78 12.89 -0.98
CA THR A 479 21.77 11.48 -0.56
C THR A 479 20.93 11.35 0.71
N SER A 480 19.83 10.60 0.61
CA SER A 480 19.01 10.24 1.76
C SER A 480 19.83 9.47 2.78
N LYS A 481 19.55 9.67 4.08
CA LYS A 481 20.15 8.86 5.14
C LYS A 481 19.81 7.37 4.94
N PRO A 482 20.69 6.45 5.35
CA PRO A 482 20.39 5.02 5.28
C PRO A 482 19.18 4.68 6.16
N HIS A 483 18.43 3.64 5.78
CA HIS A 483 17.26 3.10 6.51
C HIS A 483 16.03 4.02 6.63
N ALA A 484 15.89 5.01 5.73
CA ALA A 484 14.71 5.88 5.68
C ALA A 484 13.38 5.09 5.55
N GLU A 485 13.40 3.94 4.87
CA GLU A 485 12.25 3.06 4.74
C GLU A 485 11.79 2.45 6.07
N ILE A 486 12.72 2.17 6.98
CA ILE A 486 12.39 1.56 8.27
C ILE A 486 11.74 2.62 9.16
N VAL A 487 12.27 3.84 9.15
CA VAL A 487 11.69 4.99 9.87
C VAL A 487 10.25 5.26 9.40
N TYR A 488 10.03 5.24 8.08
CA TYR A 488 8.68 5.34 7.51
C TYR A 488 7.74 4.27 8.06
N HIS A 489 8.16 3.00 8.05
CA HIS A 489 7.34 1.89 8.55
C HIS A 489 7.05 1.97 10.05
N LEU A 490 7.96 2.54 10.85
CA LEU A 490 7.75 2.81 12.27
C LEU A 490 6.69 3.90 12.50
N PHE A 491 6.75 5.01 11.76
CA PHE A 491 5.72 6.04 11.83
C PHE A 491 4.37 5.55 11.35
N GLN A 492 4.34 4.76 10.27
CA GLN A 492 3.11 4.15 9.78
C GLN A 492 2.52 3.18 10.81
N LEU A 493 3.37 2.38 11.47
CA LEU A 493 2.94 1.48 12.54
C LEU A 493 2.33 2.25 13.70
N ALA A 494 2.96 3.37 14.12
CA ALA A 494 2.42 4.22 15.17
C ALA A 494 1.06 4.83 14.78
N ALA A 495 0.91 5.29 13.54
CA ALA A 495 -0.35 5.83 13.03
C ALA A 495 -1.46 4.77 12.97
N PHE A 496 -1.17 3.57 12.46
CA PHE A 496 -2.12 2.45 12.46
C PHE A 496 -2.47 1.99 13.87
N THR A 497 -1.53 2.04 14.82
CA THR A 497 -1.81 1.73 16.23
C THR A 497 -2.76 2.75 16.84
N ALA A 498 -2.51 4.04 16.64
CA ALA A 498 -3.39 5.10 17.13
C ALA A 498 -4.81 4.99 16.53
N MET A 499 -4.91 4.74 15.23
CA MET A 499 -6.21 4.53 14.58
C MET A 499 -6.95 3.31 15.13
N ALA A 500 -6.26 2.18 15.29
CA ALA A 500 -6.85 0.94 15.77
C ALA A 500 -7.32 1.04 17.24
N ILE A 501 -6.62 1.82 18.08
CA ILE A 501 -7.06 2.09 19.47
C ILE A 501 -8.39 2.84 19.46
N ILE A 502 -8.56 3.82 18.58
CA ILE A 502 -9.75 4.69 18.57
C ILE A 502 -10.98 4.01 17.94
N ILE A 503 -10.77 3.21 16.89
CA ILE A 503 -11.83 2.51 16.16
C ILE A 503 -11.43 1.04 15.96
N MET A 504 -12.18 0.12 16.57
CA MET A 504 -11.92 -1.32 16.54
C MET A 504 -11.77 -1.86 15.11
N ARG A 505 -12.65 -1.47 14.18
CA ARG A 505 -12.61 -1.93 12.78
C ARG A 505 -11.29 -1.58 12.07
N LEU A 506 -10.54 -0.57 12.53
CA LEU A 506 -9.25 -0.18 11.94
C LEU A 506 -8.07 -1.08 12.37
N LYS A 507 -8.27 -2.05 13.27
CA LYS A 507 -7.26 -3.07 13.60
C LYS A 507 -6.83 -3.90 12.37
N LEU A 508 -7.70 -3.97 11.35
CA LEU A 508 -7.42 -4.62 10.07
C LEU A 508 -6.26 -3.98 9.29
N PHE A 509 -5.88 -2.73 9.60
CA PHE A 509 -4.65 -2.10 9.09
C PHE A 509 -3.43 -2.40 9.97
N LEU A 510 -3.64 -2.42 11.30
CA LEU A 510 -2.57 -2.64 12.28
C LEU A 510 -2.00 -4.06 12.20
N THR A 511 -2.84 -5.09 12.30
CA THR A 511 -2.37 -6.47 12.43
C THR A 511 -1.51 -6.92 11.24
N PRO A 512 -1.91 -6.70 9.97
CA PRO A 512 -1.05 -7.11 8.85
C PRO A 512 0.23 -6.28 8.76
N HIS A 513 0.20 -5.00 9.16
CA HIS A 513 1.40 -4.16 9.21
C HIS A 513 2.38 -4.64 10.29
N LEU A 514 1.88 -5.08 11.45
CA LEU A 514 2.68 -5.78 12.46
C LEU A 514 3.33 -7.03 11.84
N CYS A 515 2.57 -7.86 11.10
CA CYS A 515 3.13 -9.02 10.40
C CYS A 515 4.25 -8.62 9.42
N LEU A 516 4.09 -7.52 8.68
CA LEU A 516 5.13 -7.02 7.78
C LEU A 516 6.40 -6.60 8.53
N VAL A 517 6.26 -5.88 9.65
CA VAL A 517 7.40 -5.44 10.48
C VAL A 517 8.16 -6.63 11.08
N THR A 518 7.50 -7.76 11.34
CA THR A 518 8.22 -8.98 11.79
C THR A 518 9.27 -9.48 10.79
N SER A 519 9.15 -9.15 9.49
CA SER A 519 10.15 -9.52 8.49
C SER A 519 11.55 -9.03 8.85
N LEU A 520 11.66 -7.89 9.56
CA LEU A 520 12.92 -7.29 9.96
C LEU A 520 13.70 -8.14 10.98
N LEU A 521 13.08 -9.13 11.64
CA LEU A 521 13.81 -10.11 12.46
C LEU A 521 14.80 -10.94 11.63
N ALA A 522 14.47 -11.19 10.36
CA ALA A 522 15.33 -11.89 9.42
C ALA A 522 16.12 -10.90 8.53
N SER A 523 16.26 -9.65 8.96
CA SER A 523 16.99 -8.62 8.21
C SER A 523 18.45 -9.00 8.04
N ARG A 524 18.95 -8.81 6.81
CA ARG A 524 20.40 -8.86 6.49
C ARG A 524 21.05 -7.48 6.52
N GLN A 525 20.24 -6.45 6.68
CA GLN A 525 20.63 -5.05 6.90
C GLN A 525 20.66 -4.80 8.40
#